data_AF-A0A958QTQ9-F1
#
_entry.id   AF-A0A958QTQ9-F1
#
_cell.length_a   1.000
_cell.length_b   1.000
_cell.length_c   1.000
_cell.angle_alpha   90.00
_cell.angle_beta   90.00
_cell.angle_gamma   90.00
#
_symmetry.space_group_name_H-M   'P 1'
#
loop_
_entity.id
_entity.type
_entity.pdbx_description
1 polymer ?
#
loop_
_entity_poly.entity_id
_entity_poly.type
_entity_poly.pdbx_seq_one_letter_code
_entity_poly.pdbx_strand_id
1 'polypeptide(L)'
;MKNYILVLFIMLGLQTHASPLKPVKLDNPRATMQSYLAAMEDYNRGRKEHNKELLSRINDAMRTMDLDDLAPVLRAEKGKELAILLKEVIDRIIVVDVSKIPNDDSLKKRR
;
A
#
# COMPACT_ATOMS: atom_id res chain seq x y z
N MET A 1 -21.12 -8.65 -43.81
CA MET A 1 -20.02 -9.11 -42.95
C MET A 1 -18.89 -8.07 -42.90
N LYS A 2 -19.16 -6.86 -42.39
CA LYS A 2 -18.16 -5.78 -42.35
C LYS A 2 -18.41 -4.74 -41.25
N ASN A 3 -19.15 -5.10 -40.18
CA ASN A 3 -19.52 -4.14 -39.13
C ASN A 3 -19.33 -4.66 -37.69
N TYR A 4 -18.94 -5.92 -37.49
CA TYR A 4 -18.71 -6.47 -36.14
C TYR A 4 -17.29 -6.27 -35.62
N ILE A 5 -16.32 -6.01 -36.51
CA ILE A 5 -14.90 -5.82 -36.14
C ILE A 5 -14.70 -4.48 -35.40
N LEU A 6 -15.51 -3.46 -35.68
CA LEU A 6 -15.38 -2.14 -35.05
C LEU A 6 -15.92 -2.11 -33.61
N VAL A 7 -16.90 -2.96 -33.27
CA VAL A 7 -17.50 -3.00 -31.92
C VAL A 7 -16.62 -3.76 -30.92
N LEU A 8 -15.81 -4.72 -31.39
CA LEU A 8 -14.92 -5.49 -30.52
C LEU A 8 -13.77 -4.65 -29.94
N PHE A 9 -13.40 -3.54 -30.58
CA PHE A 9 -12.30 -2.67 -30.12
C PHE A 9 -12.70 -1.70 -29.01
N ILE A 10 -14.00 -1.41 -28.82
CA ILE A 10 -14.48 -0.43 -27.83
C ILE A 10 -14.57 -1.04 -26.42
N MET A 11 -14.70 -2.36 -26.29
CA MET A 11 -14.82 -3.05 -24.99
C MET A 11 -13.46 -3.38 -24.32
N LEU A 12 -12.33 -3.14 -24.99
CA LEU A 12 -11.00 -3.50 -24.50
C LEU A 12 -10.23 -2.37 -23.81
N GLY A 13 -10.75 -1.14 -23.82
CA GLY A 13 -10.00 0.04 -23.42
C GLY A 13 -10.60 0.75 -22.23
N LEU A 14 -10.36 0.24 -21.02
CA LEU A 14 -10.23 1.02 -19.77
C LEU A 14 -9.81 0.07 -18.62
N GLN A 15 -8.68 -0.62 -18.78
CA GLN A 15 -7.95 -1.09 -17.60
C GLN A 15 -7.32 0.13 -16.95
N THR A 16 -7.97 0.67 -15.92
CA THR A 16 -7.34 1.62 -15.01
C THR A 16 -6.32 0.84 -14.18
N HIS A 17 -5.13 0.62 -14.74
CA HIS A 17 -4.00 0.11 -13.98
C HIS A 17 -3.79 1.05 -12.78
N ALA A 18 -3.83 0.48 -11.57
CA ALA A 18 -3.52 1.20 -10.35
C ALA A 18 -2.08 1.70 -10.50
N SER A 19 -1.90 3.00 -10.77
CA SER A 19 -0.59 3.56 -11.10
C SER A 19 0.45 3.12 -10.05
N PRO A 20 1.51 2.39 -10.45
CA PRO A 20 2.51 1.84 -9.54
C PRO A 20 3.35 2.93 -8.84
N LEU A 21 3.09 4.19 -9.17
CA LEU A 21 3.80 5.38 -8.70
C LEU A 21 2.97 6.24 -7.74
N LYS A 22 1.85 5.74 -7.19
CA LYS A 22 1.12 6.52 -6.18
C LYS A 22 2.06 6.76 -4.98
N PRO A 23 2.46 8.02 -4.71
CA PRO A 23 3.47 8.30 -3.71
C PRO A 23 2.95 7.91 -2.32
N VAL A 24 3.82 7.28 -1.54
CA VAL A 24 3.58 7.02 -0.11
C VAL A 24 3.55 8.36 0.60
N LYS A 25 2.43 8.67 1.27
CA LYS A 25 2.28 9.92 2.00
C LYS A 25 2.76 9.73 3.43
N LEU A 26 3.78 10.50 3.81
CA LEU A 26 4.44 10.46 5.12
C LEU A 26 4.38 11.82 5.81
N ASP A 27 3.43 12.67 5.40
CA ASP A 27 3.38 14.08 5.79
C ASP A 27 3.00 14.26 7.27
N ASN A 28 2.08 13.43 7.75
CA ASN A 28 1.60 13.43 9.12
C ASN A 28 1.17 11.99 9.56
N PRO A 29 0.87 11.77 10.85
CA PRO A 29 0.55 10.43 11.37
C PRO A 29 -0.65 9.77 10.66
N ARG A 30 -1.72 10.55 10.40
CA ARG A 30 -2.91 10.04 9.69
C ARG A 30 -2.55 9.61 8.27
N ALA A 31 -1.86 10.45 7.51
CA ALA A 31 -1.47 10.16 6.13
C ALA A 31 -0.55 8.93 6.04
N THR A 32 0.36 8.78 7.02
CA THR A 32 1.25 7.63 7.12
C THR A 32 0.48 6.34 7.37
N MET A 33 -0.42 6.32 8.35
CA MET A 33 -1.26 5.15 8.65
C MET A 33 -2.20 4.81 7.48
N GLN A 34 -2.78 5.82 6.82
CA GLN A 34 -3.59 5.60 5.62
C GLN A 34 -2.79 4.95 4.48
N SER A 35 -1.55 5.40 4.24
CA SER A 35 -0.67 4.82 3.23
C SER A 35 -0.34 3.37 3.56
N TYR A 36 -0.02 3.08 4.82
CA TYR A 36 0.27 1.73 5.30
C TYR A 36 -0.93 0.79 5.11
N LEU A 37 -2.11 1.17 5.60
CA LEU A 37 -3.32 0.33 5.53
C LEU A 37 -3.74 0.08 4.07
N ALA A 38 -3.70 1.11 3.22
CA ALA A 38 -4.02 0.96 1.80
C ALA A 38 -3.04 0.02 1.09
N ALA A 39 -1.73 0.16 1.35
CA ALA A 39 -0.72 -0.71 0.77
C ALA A 39 -0.89 -2.17 1.20
N MET A 40 -1.23 -2.42 2.47
CA MET A 40 -1.45 -3.76 2.98
C MET A 40 -2.76 -4.39 2.47
N GLU A 41 -3.80 -3.60 2.23
CA GLU A 41 -5.03 -4.08 1.59
C GLU A 41 -4.77 -4.49 0.14
N ASP A 42 -4.08 -3.64 -0.62
CA ASP A 42 -3.66 -3.96 -1.99
C ASP A 42 -2.78 -5.21 -2.00
N TYR A 43 -1.80 -5.32 -1.11
CA TYR A 43 -0.94 -6.50 -0.99
C TYR A 43 -1.74 -7.77 -0.71
N ASN A 44 -2.72 -7.70 0.20
CA ASN A 44 -3.57 -8.83 0.53
C ASN A 44 -4.43 -9.25 -0.66
N ARG A 45 -4.98 -8.28 -1.42
CA ARG A 45 -5.68 -8.53 -2.68
C ARG A 45 -4.74 -9.17 -3.71
N GLY A 46 -3.52 -8.67 -3.84
CA GLY A 46 -2.48 -9.24 -4.70
C GLY A 46 -2.14 -10.69 -4.39
N ARG A 47 -2.14 -11.09 -3.11
CA ARG A 47 -1.97 -12.51 -2.73
C ARG A 47 -3.14 -13.38 -3.19
N LYS A 48 -4.38 -12.91 -3.02
CA LYS A 48 -5.60 -13.63 -3.40
C LYS A 48 -5.74 -13.78 -4.92
N GLU A 49 -5.37 -12.74 -5.65
CA GLU A 49 -5.52 -12.65 -7.11
C GLU A 49 -4.26 -13.09 -7.86
N HIS A 50 -3.18 -13.44 -7.16
CA HIS A 50 -1.85 -13.70 -7.73
C HIS A 50 -1.34 -12.55 -8.63
N ASN A 51 -1.69 -11.30 -8.29
CA ASN A 51 -1.35 -10.11 -9.04
C ASN A 51 -0.01 -9.51 -8.56
N LYS A 52 1.03 -9.58 -9.40
CA LYS A 52 2.39 -9.10 -9.08
C LYS A 52 2.47 -7.60 -8.80
N GLU A 53 1.66 -6.78 -9.48
CA GLU A 53 1.64 -5.33 -9.27
C GLU A 53 1.11 -5.01 -7.87
N LEU A 54 0.00 -5.64 -7.49
CA LEU A 54 -0.55 -5.51 -6.14
C LEU A 54 0.38 -6.11 -5.06
N LEU A 55 1.05 -7.22 -5.34
CA LEU A 55 2.05 -7.79 -4.43
C LEU A 55 3.23 -6.84 -4.18
N SER A 56 3.58 -5.99 -5.14
CA SER A 56 4.68 -5.01 -4.99
C SER A 56 4.37 -3.91 -3.98
N ARG A 57 3.09 -3.71 -3.62
CA ARG A 57 2.63 -2.70 -2.65
C ARG A 57 3.16 -2.96 -1.24
N ILE A 58 3.69 -4.15 -0.95
CA ILE A 58 4.41 -4.42 0.29
C ILE A 58 5.59 -3.46 0.52
N ASN A 59 6.24 -3.01 -0.56
CA ASN A 59 7.34 -2.05 -0.46
C ASN A 59 6.84 -0.67 0.01
N ASP A 60 5.62 -0.27 -0.37
CA ASP A 60 5.02 0.97 0.11
C ASP A 60 4.66 0.88 1.60
N ALA A 61 4.22 -0.28 2.08
CA ALA A 61 4.01 -0.51 3.50
C ALA A 61 5.33 -0.46 4.28
N MET A 62 6.42 -1.04 3.75
CA MET A 62 7.74 -0.95 4.39
C MET A 62 8.24 0.49 4.53
N ARG A 63 7.94 1.35 3.54
CA ARG A 63 8.34 2.77 3.54
C ARG A 63 7.64 3.61 4.61
N THR A 64 6.59 3.11 5.25
CA THR A 64 5.96 3.80 6.39
C THR A 64 6.58 3.45 7.73
N MET A 65 7.55 2.53 7.75
CA MET A 65 8.19 2.05 8.97
C MET A 65 9.59 2.63 9.09
N ASP A 66 10.03 2.85 10.32
CA ASP A 66 11.44 3.07 10.61
C ASP A 66 12.15 1.72 10.70
N LEU A 67 13.16 1.53 9.86
CA LEU A 67 13.95 0.30 9.75
C LEU A 67 15.45 0.60 9.88
N ASP A 68 15.82 1.78 10.38
CA ASP A 68 17.22 2.24 10.39
C ASP A 68 18.10 1.38 11.29
N ASP A 69 17.54 0.82 12.37
CA ASP A 69 18.21 -0.13 13.27
C ASP A 69 18.53 -1.49 12.63
N LEU A 70 17.94 -1.82 11.48
CA LEU A 70 18.26 -3.04 10.74
C LEU A 70 19.44 -2.82 9.80
N ALA A 71 20.34 -3.81 9.75
CA ALA A 71 21.42 -3.83 8.75
C ALA A 71 20.84 -3.75 7.32
N PRO A 72 21.43 -2.97 6.40
CA PRO A 72 20.86 -2.73 5.06
C PRO A 72 20.49 -4.01 4.28
N VAL A 73 21.32 -5.05 4.40
CA VAL A 73 21.09 -6.35 3.74
C VAL A 73 19.83 -7.07 4.24
N LEU A 74 19.41 -6.81 5.48
CA LEU A 74 18.25 -7.45 6.10
C LEU A 74 16.95 -6.65 5.91
N ARG A 75 17.02 -5.37 5.57
CA ARG A 75 15.86 -4.46 5.52
C ARG A 75 14.77 -4.93 4.57
N ALA A 76 15.15 -5.50 3.42
CA ALA A 76 14.18 -5.97 2.43
C ALA A 76 13.32 -7.12 2.97
N GLU A 77 13.96 -8.15 3.52
CA GLU A 77 13.28 -9.34 4.04
C GLU A 77 12.58 -9.04 5.36
N LYS A 78 13.31 -8.49 6.35
CA LYS A 78 12.76 -8.19 7.67
C LYS A 78 11.73 -7.08 7.65
N GLY A 79 11.90 -6.04 6.82
CA GLY A 79 10.90 -5.00 6.65
C GLY A 79 9.58 -5.56 6.14
N LYS A 80 9.63 -6.49 5.18
CA LYS A 80 8.43 -7.18 4.69
C LYS A 80 7.75 -8.01 5.78
N GLU A 81 8.52 -8.80 6.53
CA GLU A 81 7.97 -9.57 7.66
C GLU A 81 7.29 -8.66 8.69
N LEU A 82 7.95 -7.56 9.07
CA LEU A 82 7.44 -6.61 10.06
C LEU A 82 6.17 -5.90 9.59
N ALA A 83 6.10 -5.50 8.32
CA ALA A 83 4.89 -4.91 7.74
C ALA A 83 3.72 -5.90 7.75
N ILE A 84 3.97 -7.19 7.46
CA ILE A 84 2.93 -8.22 7.56
C ILE A 84 2.49 -8.39 9.01
N LEU A 85 3.45 -8.55 9.93
CA LEU A 85 3.17 -8.80 11.35
C LEU A 85 2.36 -7.67 11.98
N LEU A 86 2.71 -6.41 11.70
CA LEU A 86 1.96 -5.26 12.20
C LEU A 86 0.51 -5.28 11.71
N LYS A 87 0.26 -5.65 10.45
CA LYS A 87 -1.12 -5.73 9.91
C LYS A 87 -1.90 -6.84 10.60
N GLU A 88 -1.29 -8.01 10.81
CA GLU A 88 -1.93 -9.11 11.53
C GLU A 88 -2.28 -8.74 12.97
N VAL A 89 -1.40 -8.00 13.66
CA VAL A 89 -1.68 -7.49 15.02
C VAL A 89 -2.85 -6.51 14.99
N ILE A 90 -2.84 -5.54 14.09
CA ILE A 90 -3.93 -4.55 13.96
C ILE A 90 -5.27 -5.26 13.69
N ASP A 91 -5.32 -6.16 12.72
CA ASP A 91 -6.55 -6.83 12.29
C ASP A 91 -7.17 -7.70 13.37
N ARG A 92 -6.37 -8.19 14.32
CA ARG A 92 -6.85 -8.98 15.47
C ARG A 92 -7.45 -8.13 16.58
N ILE A 93 -7.03 -6.87 16.69
CA ILE A 93 -7.35 -6.02 17.85
C ILE A 93 -8.44 -5.02 17.50
N ILE A 94 -8.33 -4.35 16.35
CA ILE A 94 -9.16 -3.17 16.05
C ILE A 94 -9.26 -2.88 14.56
N VAL A 95 -10.45 -2.43 14.15
CA VAL A 95 -10.62 -1.71 12.89
C VAL A 95 -10.17 -0.27 13.10
N VAL A 96 -9.05 0.12 12.48
CA VAL A 96 -8.46 1.46 12.66
C VAL A 96 -9.34 2.53 12.03
N ASP A 97 -9.95 3.35 12.86
CA ASP A 97 -10.60 4.59 12.43
C ASP A 97 -9.54 5.70 12.27
N VAL A 98 -9.07 5.87 11.02
CA VAL A 98 -8.05 6.87 10.68
C VAL A 98 -8.48 8.31 10.95
N SER A 99 -9.79 8.58 11.09
CA SER A 99 -10.27 9.94 11.42
C SER A 99 -9.88 10.37 12.83
N LYS A 100 -9.66 9.41 13.73
CA LYS A 100 -9.20 9.64 15.11
C LYS A 100 -7.70 9.84 15.24
N ILE A 101 -6.93 9.58 14.17
CA ILE A 101 -5.49 9.80 14.16
C ILE A 101 -5.23 11.29 13.86
N PRO A 102 -4.32 11.97 14.60
CA PRO A 102 -3.98 13.35 14.34
C PRO A 102 -3.53 13.60 12.88
N ASN A 103 -4.08 14.64 12.27
CA ASN A 103 -3.71 15.17 10.95
C ASN A 103 -3.12 16.58 11.07
N ASP A 104 -2.46 16.82 12.20
CA ASP A 104 -1.93 18.12 12.50
C ASP A 104 -0.49 18.21 11.98
N ASP A 105 -0.33 18.98 10.91
CA ASP A 105 0.97 19.23 10.28
C ASP A 105 1.89 20.09 11.17
N SER A 106 1.36 20.69 12.25
CA SER A 106 2.15 21.38 13.27
C SER A 106 2.87 20.44 14.23
N LEU A 107 2.49 19.15 14.26
CA LEU A 107 3.21 18.15 15.04
C LEU A 107 4.63 18.02 14.51
N LYS A 108 5.61 18.34 15.36
CA LYS A 108 7.02 18.30 15.00
C LYS A 108 7.40 16.89 14.52
N LYS A 109 7.81 16.79 13.25
CA LYS A 109 8.44 15.58 12.72
C LYS A 109 9.69 15.29 13.55
N ARG A 110 9.70 14.14 14.23
CA ARG A 110 10.94 13.63 14.82
C ARG A 110 11.75 13.02 13.68
N ARG A 111 12.83 13.71 13.30
CA ARG A 111 13.98 13.15 12.62
C ARG A 111 15.18 13.54 13.46
#